data_AF-A0A3M2DSX5-F1
#
_entry.id   AF-A0A3M2DSX5-F1
#
_cell.length_a   1.000
_cell.length_b   1.000
_cell.length_c   1.000
_cell.angle_alpha   90.00
_cell.angle_beta   90.00
_cell.angle_gamma   90.00
#
_symmetry.space_group_name_H-M   'P 1'
#
loop_
_entity.id
_entity.type
_entity.pdbx_description
1 polymer ?
#
loop_
_entity_poly.entity_id
_entity_poly.type
_entity_poly.pdbx_seq_one_letter_code
_entity_poly.pdbx_strand_id
1 'polypeptide(L)'
;MTPGVEDSRTNRSSIVNSTVQLPPYPYGDASWSEVVRCVRNMFEPFDVEITDVDPGSTPHFEAMVAGSPQDAGFANDVGGVAPATCGVIGNAINFTFAEVWGDDPQRICEVIAQETGHTFGMDHEYLCADPMTYLTGCGAKTFQDVDAQCGEYEPRACKCGGATQNSVQRLLYVFGAGEPTPPTVEIVEPADGATVRPGFTVSVDASDNHEVTEVSLVVGGQPSGTLTTRPYVFNTPDGLADGPVTIEARAVDNRGDAAVARITVVLDSSCRGDSDCGPGQMCDGGACVDRPPGEGELGDPCEGNADCRSGMCARSGDEQRCTAACDPTVADACPAGFDCLSAGTGGACWPAGGDGTGGGCAVRSGGTSAPATWALIAAVGALAVRRRRR
;
A
#
# COMPACT_ATOMS: atom_id res chain seq x y z
N MET A 1 -3.75 -41.32 4.44
CA MET A 1 -4.49 -41.55 5.70
C MET A 1 -5.12 -42.94 5.72
N THR A 2 -5.29 -43.56 6.90
CA THR A 2 -5.90 -44.89 7.05
C THR A 2 -7.12 -44.87 7.99
N PRO A 3 -8.08 -45.80 7.86
CA PRO A 3 -9.22 -45.87 8.77
C PRO A 3 -8.83 -46.21 10.22
N GLY A 4 -9.47 -45.56 11.19
CA GLY A 4 -9.23 -45.87 12.60
C GLY A 4 -9.92 -44.95 13.58
N VAL A 5 -9.55 -45.12 14.86
CA VAL A 5 -9.76 -44.10 15.88
C VAL A 5 -8.83 -42.93 15.56
N GLU A 6 -9.29 -41.71 15.83
CA GLU A 6 -8.53 -40.48 15.59
C GLU A 6 -7.13 -40.53 16.23
N ASP A 7 -6.11 -40.34 15.40
CA ASP A 7 -4.73 -40.17 15.83
C ASP A 7 -3.88 -39.54 14.70
N SER A 8 -3.78 -38.21 14.69
CA SER A 8 -2.94 -37.40 13.79
C SER A 8 -1.50 -37.91 13.67
N ARG A 9 -0.87 -38.27 14.81
CA ARG A 9 0.51 -38.81 14.88
C ARG A 9 0.74 -40.05 14.03
N THR A 10 -0.33 -40.77 13.68
CA THR A 10 -0.28 -42.00 12.87
C THR A 10 -1.15 -41.94 11.62
N ASN A 11 -1.69 -40.76 11.28
CA ASN A 11 -2.57 -40.58 10.13
C ASN A 11 -3.78 -41.55 10.13
N ARG A 12 -4.45 -41.67 11.27
CA ARG A 12 -5.66 -42.50 11.45
C ARG A 12 -6.87 -41.63 11.75
N SER A 13 -7.96 -41.87 11.03
CA SER A 13 -9.23 -41.16 11.25
C SER A 13 -10.44 -42.04 10.97
N SER A 14 -11.55 -41.75 11.65
CA SER A 14 -12.85 -42.39 11.46
C SER A 14 -13.61 -41.84 10.25
N ILE A 15 -13.16 -40.71 9.69
CA ILE A 15 -13.75 -40.08 8.50
C ILE A 15 -13.68 -41.01 7.28
N VAL A 16 -12.58 -41.75 7.12
CA VAL A 16 -12.34 -42.59 5.94
C VAL A 16 -12.64 -44.06 6.20
N ASN A 17 -13.23 -44.73 5.22
CA ASN A 17 -13.58 -46.16 5.29
C ASN A 17 -12.55 -47.10 4.65
N SER A 18 -11.57 -46.54 3.93
CA SER A 18 -10.47 -47.23 3.28
C SER A 18 -9.20 -46.37 3.34
N THR A 19 -8.04 -46.93 2.99
CA THR A 19 -6.80 -46.15 2.93
C THR A 19 -6.86 -45.22 1.73
N VAL A 20 -6.71 -43.92 1.98
CA VAL A 20 -6.76 -42.88 0.94
C VAL A 20 -5.45 -42.11 0.86
N GLN A 21 -5.12 -41.65 -0.33
CA GLN A 21 -4.07 -40.67 -0.58
C GLN A 21 -4.74 -39.43 -1.16
N LEU A 22 -4.60 -38.31 -0.46
CA LEU A 22 -5.19 -37.06 -0.88
C LEU A 22 -4.17 -36.27 -1.71
N PRO A 23 -4.58 -35.62 -2.79
CA PRO A 23 -3.69 -34.73 -3.53
C PRO A 23 -3.34 -33.50 -2.67
N PRO A 24 -2.18 -32.89 -2.89
CA PRO A 24 -1.78 -31.68 -2.16
C PRO A 24 -2.70 -30.50 -2.49
N TYR A 25 -2.64 -29.46 -1.67
CA TYR A 25 -3.29 -28.17 -1.93
C TYR A 25 -2.94 -27.64 -3.34
N PRO A 26 -3.93 -27.32 -4.20
CA PRO A 26 -3.67 -27.11 -5.64
C PRO A 26 -3.34 -25.67 -6.05
N TYR A 27 -3.41 -24.68 -5.16
CA TYR A 27 -3.34 -23.24 -5.53
C TYR A 27 -1.99 -22.56 -5.27
N GLY A 28 -0.97 -23.31 -4.85
CA GLY A 28 0.40 -22.83 -4.67
C GLY A 28 0.66 -22.08 -3.36
N ASP A 29 1.94 -21.77 -3.13
CA ASP A 29 2.44 -21.36 -1.81
C ASP A 29 1.93 -19.99 -1.34
N ALA A 30 1.68 -19.05 -2.27
CA ALA A 30 1.17 -17.73 -1.92
C ALA A 30 -0.25 -17.82 -1.35
N SER A 31 -1.13 -18.58 -2.02
CA SER A 31 -2.49 -18.85 -1.55
C SER A 31 -2.50 -19.65 -0.26
N TRP A 32 -1.65 -20.68 -0.15
CA TRP A 32 -1.48 -21.43 1.10
C TRP A 32 -1.05 -20.54 2.27
N SER A 33 -0.12 -19.62 2.04
CA SER A 33 0.32 -18.66 3.06
C SER A 33 -0.82 -17.77 3.54
N GLU A 34 -1.74 -17.38 2.65
CA GLU A 34 -2.95 -16.63 3.02
C GLU A 34 -3.94 -17.46 3.85
N VAL A 35 -4.13 -18.75 3.52
CA VAL A 35 -4.95 -19.68 4.33
C VAL A 35 -4.38 -19.78 5.74
N VAL A 36 -3.09 -20.11 5.86
CA VAL A 36 -2.43 -20.31 7.16
C VAL A 36 -2.44 -19.02 7.98
N ARG A 37 -2.21 -17.85 7.36
CA ARG A 37 -2.32 -16.55 8.01
C ARG A 37 -3.74 -16.30 8.53
N CYS A 38 -4.76 -16.59 7.73
CA CYS A 38 -6.14 -16.43 8.19
C CYS A 38 -6.47 -17.33 9.39
N VAL A 39 -6.02 -18.60 9.38
CA VAL A 39 -6.25 -19.53 10.50
C VAL A 39 -5.51 -19.04 11.76
N ARG A 40 -4.26 -18.58 11.62
CA ARG A 40 -3.50 -17.97 12.72
C ARG A 40 -4.25 -16.78 13.32
N ASN A 41 -4.73 -15.86 12.49
CA ASN A 41 -5.50 -14.69 12.94
C ASN A 41 -6.82 -15.11 13.64
N MET A 42 -7.50 -16.15 13.14
CA MET A 42 -8.77 -16.59 13.73
C MET A 42 -8.60 -17.26 15.09
N PHE A 43 -7.50 -17.99 15.30
CA PHE A 43 -7.21 -18.70 16.55
C PHE A 43 -6.33 -17.93 17.52
N GLU A 44 -5.84 -16.77 17.12
CA GLU A 44 -4.98 -15.88 17.90
C GLU A 44 -5.45 -15.57 19.34
N PRO A 45 -6.76 -15.41 19.62
CA PRO A 45 -7.22 -15.13 20.97
C PRO A 45 -6.98 -16.29 21.96
N PHE A 46 -6.60 -17.46 21.49
CA PHE A 46 -6.50 -18.69 22.26
C PHE A 46 -5.05 -19.17 22.38
N ASP A 47 -4.71 -19.86 23.47
CA ASP A 47 -3.36 -20.39 23.71
C ASP A 47 -3.12 -21.66 22.88
N VAL A 48 -2.95 -21.46 21.57
CA VAL A 48 -2.75 -22.52 20.58
C VAL A 48 -1.73 -22.09 19.53
N GLU A 49 -0.79 -22.99 19.23
CA GLU A 49 0.18 -22.80 18.16
C GLU A 49 -0.36 -23.36 16.84
N ILE A 50 -0.43 -22.52 15.81
CA ILE A 50 -0.83 -22.92 14.45
C ILE A 50 0.40 -23.01 13.54
N THR A 51 0.69 -24.23 13.09
CA THR A 51 1.81 -24.55 12.19
C THR A 51 1.33 -25.36 10.99
N ASP A 52 1.94 -25.12 9.84
CA ASP A 52 1.81 -25.93 8.61
C ASP A 52 2.98 -26.90 8.41
N VAL A 53 3.84 -27.02 9.43
CA VAL A 53 4.89 -28.04 9.53
C VAL A 53 4.38 -29.18 10.41
N ASP A 54 4.32 -30.40 9.85
CA ASP A 54 3.92 -31.62 10.55
C ASP A 54 4.73 -31.80 11.87
N PRO A 55 4.07 -31.78 13.05
CA PRO A 55 4.73 -32.00 14.35
C PRO A 55 5.23 -33.43 14.58
N GLY A 56 5.01 -34.34 13.63
CA GLY A 56 5.39 -35.74 13.66
C GLY A 56 4.64 -36.50 14.75
N SER A 57 5.38 -37.10 15.68
CA SER A 57 4.78 -37.91 16.76
C SER A 57 4.29 -37.08 17.97
N THR A 58 4.49 -35.77 17.97
CA THR A 58 3.99 -34.88 19.02
C THR A 58 2.45 -34.90 18.99
N PRO A 59 1.72 -35.06 20.12
CA PRO A 59 0.27 -34.95 20.12
C PRO A 59 -0.19 -33.58 19.57
N HIS A 60 -1.09 -33.59 18.59
CA HIS A 60 -1.59 -32.38 17.93
C HIS A 60 -2.94 -32.65 17.28
N PHE A 61 -3.74 -31.61 17.07
CA PHE A 61 -4.92 -31.68 16.21
C PHE A 61 -4.51 -31.31 14.79
N GLU A 62 -5.11 -31.92 13.78
CA GLU A 62 -4.72 -31.77 12.39
C GLU A 62 -5.92 -31.38 11.52
N ALA A 63 -5.78 -30.28 10.78
CA ALA A 63 -6.73 -29.87 9.76
C ALA A 63 -6.14 -30.19 8.38
N MET A 64 -6.65 -31.24 7.75
CA MET A 64 -6.20 -31.67 6.43
C MET A 64 -6.88 -30.85 5.34
N VAL A 65 -6.12 -30.04 4.63
CA VAL A 65 -6.61 -29.21 3.53
C VAL A 65 -6.13 -29.81 2.20
N ALA A 66 -7.01 -30.48 1.48
CA ALA A 66 -6.59 -31.28 0.33
C ALA A 66 -7.74 -31.58 -0.64
N GLY A 67 -7.42 -31.62 -1.94
CA GLY A 67 -8.21 -32.26 -2.99
C GLY A 67 -9.72 -32.03 -3.00
N SER A 68 -10.41 -33.06 -3.48
CA SER A 68 -11.85 -33.13 -3.64
C SER A 68 -12.48 -34.09 -2.62
N PRO A 69 -13.77 -33.95 -2.27
CA PRO A 69 -14.45 -34.87 -1.35
C PRO A 69 -14.43 -36.34 -1.83
N GLN A 70 -14.39 -36.58 -3.14
CA GLN A 70 -14.38 -37.92 -3.73
C GLN A 70 -13.07 -38.66 -3.44
N ASP A 71 -11.95 -37.95 -3.24
CA ASP A 71 -10.67 -38.54 -2.84
C ASP A 71 -10.75 -39.22 -1.46
N ALA A 72 -11.72 -38.81 -0.64
CA ALA A 72 -12.04 -39.40 0.65
C ALA A 72 -13.35 -40.22 0.65
N GLY A 73 -14.01 -40.37 -0.51
CA GLY A 73 -15.23 -41.16 -0.68
C GLY A 73 -16.54 -40.43 -0.37
N PHE A 74 -16.54 -39.10 -0.35
CA PHE A 74 -17.72 -38.25 -0.13
C PHE A 74 -18.35 -37.74 -1.43
N ALA A 75 -19.55 -37.16 -1.32
CA ALA A 75 -20.25 -36.53 -2.44
C ALA A 75 -19.65 -35.16 -2.78
N ASN A 76 -19.86 -34.70 -4.02
CA ASN A 76 -19.22 -33.50 -4.57
C ASN A 76 -19.53 -32.20 -3.82
N ASP A 77 -20.64 -32.15 -3.06
CA ASP A 77 -21.14 -30.99 -2.33
C ASP A 77 -20.61 -30.89 -0.89
N VAL A 78 -19.75 -31.83 -0.48
CA VAL A 78 -19.13 -31.83 0.85
C VAL A 78 -17.86 -30.98 0.84
N GLY A 79 -17.92 -29.79 1.44
CA GLY A 79 -16.77 -28.87 1.51
C GLY A 79 -15.82 -29.09 2.68
N GLY A 80 -16.28 -29.78 3.74
CA GLY A 80 -15.50 -30.12 4.92
C GLY A 80 -16.16 -31.24 5.72
N VAL A 81 -15.37 -31.95 6.54
CA VAL A 81 -15.83 -33.02 7.43
C VAL A 81 -14.95 -33.12 8.66
N ALA A 82 -15.57 -33.24 9.84
CA ALA A 82 -14.90 -33.50 11.10
C ALA A 82 -15.52 -34.67 11.87
N PRO A 83 -14.72 -35.43 12.66
CA PRO A 83 -15.29 -36.23 13.73
C PRO A 83 -15.91 -35.28 14.77
N ALA A 84 -17.10 -35.63 15.27
CA ALA A 84 -17.83 -34.77 16.20
C ALA A 84 -18.39 -35.57 17.39
N THR A 85 -18.12 -35.07 18.60
CA THR A 85 -18.73 -35.54 19.85
C THR A 85 -19.20 -34.34 20.67
N CYS A 86 -19.65 -34.53 21.91
CA CYS A 86 -19.93 -33.42 22.83
C CYS A 86 -18.74 -33.04 23.73
N GLY A 87 -17.55 -33.54 23.40
CA GLY A 87 -16.30 -33.28 24.09
C GLY A 87 -15.15 -33.07 23.11
N VAL A 88 -13.95 -32.91 23.67
CA VAL A 88 -12.72 -32.82 22.89
C VAL A 88 -12.33 -34.20 22.39
N ILE A 89 -12.04 -34.32 21.09
CA ILE A 89 -11.53 -35.53 20.46
C ILE A 89 -10.01 -35.37 20.30
N GLY A 90 -9.23 -35.90 21.25
CA GLY A 90 -7.77 -35.76 21.23
C GLY A 90 -7.13 -36.31 19.95
N ASN A 91 -6.15 -35.59 19.41
CA ASN A 91 -5.47 -35.91 18.15
C ASN A 91 -6.39 -36.07 16.93
N ALA A 92 -7.53 -35.38 16.92
CA ALA A 92 -8.48 -35.41 15.82
C ALA A 92 -7.86 -34.92 14.51
N ILE A 93 -8.29 -35.55 13.41
CA ILE A 93 -8.04 -35.09 12.06
C ILE A 93 -9.38 -34.64 11.47
N ASN A 94 -9.46 -33.39 11.01
CA ASN A 94 -10.60 -32.88 10.25
C ASN A 94 -10.18 -32.56 8.80
N PHE A 95 -11.17 -32.36 7.93
CA PHE A 95 -10.97 -32.28 6.48
C PHE A 95 -11.58 -31.00 5.93
N THR A 96 -10.82 -30.29 5.10
CA THR A 96 -11.31 -29.22 4.24
C THR A 96 -10.94 -29.54 2.79
N PHE A 97 -11.94 -29.71 1.92
CA PHE A 97 -11.71 -30.10 0.53
C PHE A 97 -11.53 -28.86 -0.35
N ALA A 98 -10.27 -28.48 -0.59
CA ALA A 98 -9.90 -27.21 -1.23
C ALA A 98 -10.48 -27.02 -2.65
N GLU A 99 -10.70 -28.10 -3.41
CA GLU A 99 -11.26 -28.02 -4.76
C GLU A 99 -12.73 -27.60 -4.79
N VAL A 100 -13.46 -27.77 -3.68
CA VAL A 100 -14.85 -27.32 -3.56
C VAL A 100 -14.95 -25.80 -3.52
N TRP A 101 -13.94 -25.15 -2.94
CA TRP A 101 -13.95 -23.71 -2.64
C TRP A 101 -13.21 -22.86 -3.68
N GLY A 102 -12.41 -23.47 -4.55
CA GLY A 102 -11.53 -22.72 -5.44
C GLY A 102 -10.36 -22.07 -4.69
N ASP A 103 -9.64 -21.18 -5.38
CA ASP A 103 -8.58 -20.35 -4.79
C ASP A 103 -9.19 -19.20 -3.97
N ASP A 104 -9.87 -19.56 -2.87
CA ASP A 104 -10.48 -18.64 -1.91
C ASP A 104 -9.93 -18.92 -0.51
N PRO A 105 -8.78 -18.31 -0.15
CA PRO A 105 -8.12 -18.55 1.12
C PRO A 105 -8.98 -18.22 2.34
N GLN A 106 -9.79 -17.16 2.25
CA GLN A 106 -10.69 -16.75 3.31
C GLN A 106 -11.76 -17.83 3.55
N ARG A 107 -12.39 -18.32 2.48
CA ARG A 107 -13.44 -19.34 2.63
C ARG A 107 -12.88 -20.66 3.14
N ILE A 108 -11.71 -21.08 2.68
CA ILE A 108 -11.04 -22.30 3.13
C ILE A 108 -10.69 -22.19 4.62
N CYS A 109 -10.17 -21.05 5.07
CA CYS A 109 -9.90 -20.76 6.47
C CYS A 109 -11.15 -20.87 7.37
N GLU A 110 -12.28 -20.33 6.94
CA GLU A 110 -13.56 -20.44 7.67
C GLU A 110 -14.03 -21.89 7.81
N VAL A 111 -13.84 -22.70 6.77
CA VAL A 111 -14.20 -24.13 6.80
C VAL A 111 -13.25 -24.90 7.72
N ILE A 112 -11.94 -24.63 7.68
CA ILE A 112 -10.98 -25.19 8.64
C ILE A 112 -11.44 -24.91 10.07
N ALA A 113 -11.84 -23.66 10.36
CA ALA A 113 -12.29 -23.27 11.68
C ALA A 113 -13.59 -23.99 12.10
N GLN A 114 -14.57 -24.10 11.18
CA GLN A 114 -15.81 -24.82 11.41
C GLN A 114 -15.56 -26.30 11.75
N GLU A 115 -14.80 -26.98 10.90
CA GLU A 115 -14.50 -28.41 11.07
C GLU A 115 -13.64 -28.66 12.32
N THR A 116 -12.71 -27.75 12.61
CA THR A 116 -11.92 -27.77 13.84
C THR A 116 -12.81 -27.60 15.07
N GLY A 117 -13.80 -26.71 15.03
CA GLY A 117 -14.76 -26.51 16.12
C GLY A 117 -15.52 -27.78 16.51
N HIS A 118 -15.92 -28.59 15.52
CA HIS A 118 -16.57 -29.88 15.77
C HIS A 118 -15.70 -30.87 16.55
N THR A 119 -14.38 -30.86 16.34
CA THR A 119 -13.44 -31.71 17.10
C THR A 119 -13.35 -31.32 18.58
N PHE A 120 -13.76 -30.09 18.91
CA PHE A 120 -13.88 -29.57 20.27
C PHE A 120 -15.32 -29.63 20.79
N GLY A 121 -16.22 -30.30 20.08
CA GLY A 121 -17.59 -30.53 20.48
C GLY A 121 -18.53 -29.33 20.32
N MET A 122 -18.16 -28.39 19.44
CA MET A 122 -19.07 -27.35 18.99
C MET A 122 -20.09 -27.92 18.00
N ASP A 123 -21.31 -27.41 18.10
CA ASP A 123 -22.38 -27.63 17.14
C ASP A 123 -22.37 -26.53 16.08
N HIS A 124 -23.33 -26.54 15.15
CA HIS A 124 -23.56 -25.40 14.27
C HIS A 124 -24.25 -24.25 15.00
N GLU A 125 -23.87 -23.01 14.68
CA GLU A 125 -24.49 -21.78 15.17
C GLU A 125 -25.35 -21.13 14.09
N TYR A 126 -26.57 -20.73 14.47
CA TYR A 126 -27.44 -19.87 13.67
C TYR A 126 -27.03 -18.40 13.86
N LEU A 127 -25.76 -18.10 13.60
CA LEU A 127 -25.15 -16.78 13.73
C LEU A 127 -24.21 -16.54 12.55
N CYS A 128 -24.58 -15.66 11.63
CA CYS A 128 -23.85 -15.52 10.36
C CYS A 128 -22.38 -15.14 10.53
N ALA A 129 -22.04 -14.29 11.50
CA ALA A 129 -20.66 -13.83 11.70
C ALA A 129 -19.71 -14.91 12.24
N ASP A 130 -20.23 -16.02 12.79
CA ASP A 130 -19.43 -17.10 13.36
C ASP A 130 -19.06 -18.15 12.30
N PRO A 131 -17.83 -18.71 12.28
CA PRO A 131 -17.46 -19.79 11.36
C PRO A 131 -18.28 -21.06 11.54
N MET A 132 -18.88 -21.32 12.71
CA MET A 132 -19.72 -22.49 12.97
C MET A 132 -21.08 -22.47 12.25
N THR A 133 -21.30 -21.57 11.28
CA THR A 133 -22.59 -21.35 10.64
C THR A 133 -22.62 -21.79 9.17
N TYR A 134 -23.80 -22.20 8.70
CA TYR A 134 -24.07 -22.33 7.26
C TYR A 134 -24.64 -21.06 6.63
N LEU A 135 -24.93 -20.03 7.42
CA LEU A 135 -25.43 -18.76 6.91
C LEU A 135 -24.36 -18.01 6.11
N THR A 136 -24.78 -17.32 5.05
CA THR A 136 -23.90 -16.60 4.12
C THR A 136 -24.29 -15.13 3.99
N GLY A 137 -23.39 -14.30 3.44
CA GLY A 137 -23.70 -12.90 3.09
C GLY A 137 -23.37 -11.87 4.18
N CYS A 138 -22.60 -12.25 5.19
CA CYS A 138 -22.17 -11.40 6.30
C CYS A 138 -20.71 -10.96 6.25
N GLY A 139 -20.00 -11.27 5.15
CA GLY A 139 -18.56 -11.02 5.03
C GLY A 139 -17.73 -12.11 5.70
N ALA A 140 -16.47 -11.77 5.98
CA ALA A 140 -15.52 -12.64 6.67
C ALA A 140 -16.01 -13.01 8.07
N LYS A 141 -15.82 -14.27 8.45
CA LYS A 141 -16.29 -14.82 9.74
C LYS A 141 -15.15 -14.93 10.74
N THR A 142 -15.48 -14.79 12.02
CA THR A 142 -14.58 -15.04 13.15
C THR A 142 -15.37 -15.63 14.31
N PHE A 143 -14.71 -16.37 15.21
CA PHE A 143 -15.40 -16.85 16.41
C PHE A 143 -16.00 -15.69 17.20
N GLN A 144 -17.28 -15.81 17.57
CA GLN A 144 -18.04 -14.74 18.22
C GLN A 144 -18.21 -15.03 19.72
N ASP A 145 -17.85 -14.06 20.57
CA ASP A 145 -18.07 -14.17 22.02
C ASP A 145 -19.51 -13.78 22.39
N VAL A 146 -20.45 -14.60 21.95
CA VAL A 146 -21.87 -14.45 22.24
C VAL A 146 -22.53 -15.82 22.39
N ASP A 147 -23.52 -15.92 23.27
CA ASP A 147 -24.37 -17.11 23.34
C ASP A 147 -25.30 -17.16 22.11
N ALA A 148 -24.83 -17.83 21.06
CA ALA A 148 -25.52 -17.99 19.79
C ALA A 148 -26.48 -19.18 19.84
N GLN A 149 -27.67 -19.03 19.25
CA GLN A 149 -28.60 -20.15 19.12
C GLN A 149 -28.03 -21.18 18.13
N CYS A 150 -28.08 -22.47 18.49
CA CYS A 150 -27.59 -23.51 17.58
C CYS A 150 -28.50 -23.65 16.34
N GLY A 151 -27.94 -24.10 15.22
CA GLY A 151 -28.68 -24.46 14.02
C GLY A 151 -27.96 -24.17 12.70
N GLU A 152 -28.33 -24.92 11.67
CA GLU A 152 -27.77 -24.82 10.33
C GLU A 152 -28.41 -23.67 9.53
N TYR A 153 -29.70 -23.84 9.21
CA TYR A 153 -30.50 -22.93 8.38
C TYR A 153 -31.72 -22.38 9.11
N GLU A 154 -32.03 -22.96 10.27
CA GLU A 154 -33.06 -22.49 11.19
C GLU A 154 -32.60 -22.74 12.63
N PRO A 155 -33.07 -21.96 13.60
CA PRO A 155 -32.67 -22.14 14.99
C PRO A 155 -33.23 -23.43 15.59
N ARG A 156 -32.40 -24.18 16.32
CA ARG A 156 -32.74 -25.43 17.02
C ARG A 156 -32.02 -25.56 18.37
N ALA A 157 -32.41 -26.57 19.16
CA ALA A 157 -31.62 -26.96 20.32
C ALA A 157 -30.23 -27.48 19.91
N CYS A 158 -29.23 -27.24 20.75
CA CYS A 158 -27.88 -27.74 20.53
C CYS A 158 -27.84 -29.26 20.74
N LYS A 159 -27.10 -29.95 19.88
CA LYS A 159 -26.91 -31.40 19.89
C LYS A 159 -26.35 -31.90 21.22
N CYS A 160 -25.52 -31.08 21.87
CA CYS A 160 -24.84 -31.39 23.12
C CYS A 160 -25.56 -30.87 24.37
N GLY A 161 -26.81 -30.44 24.22
CA GLY A 161 -27.65 -29.92 25.30
C GLY A 161 -27.69 -28.40 25.32
N GLY A 162 -28.80 -27.85 25.83
CA GLY A 162 -29.07 -26.41 25.79
C GLY A 162 -29.64 -25.93 24.45
N ALA A 163 -29.88 -24.63 24.37
CA ALA A 163 -30.37 -23.97 23.15
C ALA A 163 -29.31 -23.09 22.47
N THR A 164 -28.25 -22.76 23.19
CA THR A 164 -27.17 -21.88 22.73
C THR A 164 -25.81 -22.50 23.03
N GLN A 165 -24.81 -22.04 22.29
CA GLN A 165 -23.39 -22.24 22.58
C GLN A 165 -22.63 -20.92 22.32
N ASN A 166 -21.39 -20.85 22.76
CA ASN A 166 -20.51 -19.72 22.51
C ASN A 166 -19.14 -20.27 22.09
N SER A 167 -18.77 -20.05 20.83
CA SER A 167 -17.56 -20.59 20.21
C SER A 167 -16.28 -20.08 20.88
N VAL A 168 -16.20 -18.78 21.21
CA VAL A 168 -15.05 -18.18 21.91
C VAL A 168 -14.89 -18.76 23.31
N GLN A 169 -15.96 -18.82 24.10
CA GLN A 169 -15.91 -19.42 25.45
C GLN A 169 -15.54 -20.90 25.39
N ARG A 170 -15.96 -21.62 24.34
CA ARG A 170 -15.57 -23.02 24.15
C ARG A 170 -14.07 -23.15 23.87
N LEU A 171 -13.52 -22.32 23.01
CA LEU A 171 -12.08 -22.34 22.69
C LEU A 171 -11.23 -21.88 23.87
N LEU A 172 -11.65 -20.84 24.61
CA LEU A 172 -11.01 -20.43 25.87
C LEU A 172 -11.02 -21.53 26.93
N TYR A 173 -12.08 -22.34 27.00
CA TYR A 173 -12.13 -23.48 27.90
C TYR A 173 -11.13 -24.58 27.52
N VAL A 174 -10.94 -24.82 26.22
CA VAL A 174 -10.07 -25.90 25.72
C VAL A 174 -8.60 -25.51 25.75
N PHE A 175 -8.27 -24.31 25.28
CA PHE A 175 -6.90 -23.85 25.09
C PHE A 175 -6.45 -22.88 26.19
N GLY A 176 -7.36 -22.07 26.73
CA GLY A 176 -7.00 -20.89 27.51
C GLY A 176 -6.88 -19.65 26.62
N ALA A 177 -6.65 -18.50 27.25
CA ALA A 177 -6.42 -17.24 26.53
C ALA A 177 -4.98 -17.20 26.01
N GLY A 178 -4.81 -16.88 24.74
CA GLY A 178 -3.50 -16.70 24.13
C GLY A 178 -2.85 -15.41 24.62
N GLU A 179 -1.54 -15.45 24.83
CA GLU A 179 -0.78 -14.25 25.17
C GLU A 179 -0.69 -13.31 23.95
N PRO A 180 -1.12 -12.05 24.07
CA PRO A 180 -0.98 -11.09 22.98
C PRO A 180 0.50 -10.85 22.68
N THR A 181 0.85 -10.82 21.40
CA THR A 181 2.19 -10.44 20.94
C THR A 181 2.06 -9.08 20.25
N PRO A 182 2.42 -7.97 20.91
CA PRO A 182 2.30 -6.66 20.30
C PRO A 182 3.17 -6.51 19.04
N PRO A 183 2.81 -5.58 18.14
CA PRO A 183 3.62 -5.31 16.97
C PRO A 183 5.01 -4.78 17.35
N THR A 184 5.93 -4.88 16.42
CA THR A 184 7.21 -4.17 16.42
C THR A 184 7.08 -2.89 15.61
N VAL A 185 7.74 -1.82 16.04
CA VAL A 185 7.78 -0.54 15.32
C VAL A 185 9.15 0.11 15.47
N GLU A 186 9.67 0.66 14.39
CA GLU A 186 10.96 1.33 14.31
C GLU A 186 10.86 2.55 13.38
N ILE A 187 11.44 3.68 13.81
CA ILE A 187 11.60 4.85 12.94
C ILE A 187 12.94 4.69 12.23
N VAL A 188 12.89 4.42 10.93
CA VAL A 188 14.06 4.10 10.10
C VAL A 188 14.79 5.36 9.65
N GLU A 189 14.02 6.35 9.21
CA GLU A 189 14.53 7.67 8.86
C GLU A 189 13.58 8.76 9.38
N PRO A 190 14.10 9.88 9.90
CA PRO A 190 15.51 10.17 10.14
C PRO A 190 16.10 9.32 11.29
N ALA A 191 17.43 9.22 11.36
CA ALA A 191 18.10 8.58 12.49
C ALA A 191 17.97 9.42 13.78
N ASP A 192 18.03 8.75 14.94
CA ASP A 192 18.03 9.45 16.23
C ASP A 192 19.22 10.42 16.34
N GLY A 193 18.95 11.65 16.77
CA GLY A 193 19.91 12.76 16.85
C GLY A 193 20.23 13.45 15.53
N ALA A 194 19.63 13.04 14.39
CA ALA A 194 19.90 13.67 13.10
C ALA A 194 19.51 15.16 13.09
N THR A 195 20.28 15.97 12.37
CA THR A 195 19.89 17.35 12.02
C THR A 195 19.05 17.31 10.76
N VAL A 196 17.84 17.87 10.83
CA VAL A 196 16.87 17.89 9.72
C VAL A 196 16.47 19.32 9.39
N ARG A 197 16.05 19.56 8.14
CA ARG A 197 15.46 20.83 7.70
C ARG A 197 13.92 20.75 7.72
N PRO A 198 13.20 21.88 7.79
CA PRO A 198 11.74 21.89 7.69
C PRO A 198 11.22 21.16 6.44
N GLY A 199 10.10 20.43 6.60
CA GLY A 199 9.50 19.65 5.51
C GLY A 199 10.16 18.30 5.24
N PHE A 200 10.89 17.75 6.21
CA PHE A 200 11.44 16.40 6.12
C PHE A 200 10.34 15.33 6.16
N THR A 201 10.69 14.11 5.76
CA THR A 201 9.79 12.95 5.85
C THR A 201 10.26 11.99 6.95
N VAL A 202 9.33 11.18 7.46
CA VAL A 202 9.61 10.13 8.42
C VAL A 202 9.21 8.79 7.82
N SER A 203 10.16 7.86 7.73
CA SER A 203 9.95 6.48 7.31
C SER A 203 9.89 5.58 8.54
N VAL A 204 8.85 4.77 8.62
CA VAL A 204 8.59 3.84 9.73
C VAL A 204 8.50 2.41 9.20
N ASP A 205 9.15 1.48 9.88
CA ASP A 205 8.92 0.05 9.71
C ASP A 205 8.11 -0.49 10.89
N ALA A 206 7.09 -1.31 10.59
CA ALA A 206 6.28 -1.95 11.61
C ALA A 206 5.85 -3.36 11.19
N SER A 207 6.14 -4.37 11.98
CA SER A 207 5.79 -5.76 11.69
C SER A 207 5.12 -6.42 12.89
N ASP A 208 4.26 -7.37 12.60
CA ASP A 208 3.56 -8.16 13.60
C ASP A 208 3.57 -9.63 13.16
N ASN A 209 3.38 -10.57 14.07
CA ASN A 209 3.26 -11.99 13.73
C ASN A 209 1.98 -12.32 12.93
N HIS A 210 0.99 -11.42 12.96
CA HIS A 210 -0.27 -11.54 12.22
C HIS A 210 -0.44 -10.39 11.22
N GLU A 211 -0.73 -9.19 11.73
CA GLU A 211 -1.05 -8.03 10.90
C GLU A 211 -0.89 -6.72 11.68
N VAL A 212 -0.25 -5.74 11.06
CA VAL A 212 -0.30 -4.35 11.54
C VAL A 212 -1.47 -3.65 10.84
N THR A 213 -2.48 -3.25 11.59
CA THR A 213 -3.68 -2.59 11.05
C THR A 213 -3.47 -1.11 10.79
N GLU A 214 -2.68 -0.44 11.64
CA GLU A 214 -2.36 0.97 11.47
C GLU A 214 -1.01 1.37 12.08
N VAL A 215 -0.37 2.35 11.45
CA VAL A 215 0.77 3.09 11.98
C VAL A 215 0.41 4.56 12.01
N SER A 216 0.58 5.20 13.16
CA SER A 216 0.32 6.63 13.36
C SER A 216 1.60 7.36 13.78
N LEU A 217 1.71 8.63 13.40
CA LEU A 217 2.91 9.44 13.68
C LEU A 217 2.55 10.78 14.32
N VAL A 218 3.32 11.16 15.34
CA VAL A 218 3.30 12.48 15.99
C VAL A 218 4.71 13.08 15.96
N VAL A 219 4.84 14.34 15.53
CA VAL A 219 6.12 15.06 15.43
C VAL A 219 6.01 16.36 16.22
N GLY A 220 6.87 16.58 17.21
CA GLY A 220 6.85 17.78 18.05
C GLY A 220 5.53 17.96 18.82
N GLY A 221 4.80 16.88 19.08
CA GLY A 221 3.46 16.91 19.69
C GLY A 221 2.31 17.19 18.71
N GLN A 222 2.60 17.34 17.41
CA GLN A 222 1.58 17.52 16.36
C GLN A 222 1.38 16.24 15.54
N PRO A 223 0.13 15.82 15.25
CA PRO A 223 -0.12 14.61 14.47
C PRO A 223 0.26 14.80 12.99
N SER A 224 0.94 13.80 12.41
CA SER A 224 1.30 13.74 10.98
C SER A 224 0.38 12.82 10.18
N GLY A 225 -0.45 12.01 10.85
CA GLY A 225 -1.46 11.15 10.23
C GLY A 225 -1.36 9.68 10.65
N THR A 226 -2.15 8.85 9.97
CA THR A 226 -2.21 7.40 10.14
C THR A 226 -2.18 6.74 8.76
N LEU A 227 -1.42 5.67 8.62
CA LEU A 227 -1.32 4.85 7.42
C LEU A 227 -1.64 3.39 7.75
N THR A 228 -2.43 2.74 6.90
CA THR A 228 -2.85 1.34 7.06
C THR A 228 -2.17 0.39 6.06
N THR A 229 -1.37 0.94 5.13
CA THR A 229 -0.67 0.16 4.10
C THR A 229 0.76 0.64 3.96
N ARG A 230 1.67 -0.30 3.71
CA ARG A 230 3.09 -0.03 3.44
C ARG A 230 3.27 0.58 2.04
N PRO A 231 4.30 1.43 1.82
CA PRO A 231 5.30 1.88 2.80
C PRO A 231 4.75 2.97 3.75
N TYR A 232 5.14 2.91 5.03
CA TYR A 232 4.73 3.90 6.03
C TYR A 232 5.64 5.12 6.01
N VAL A 233 5.36 6.06 5.10
CA VAL A 233 6.11 7.32 4.95
C VAL A 233 5.20 8.50 5.23
N PHE A 234 5.58 9.33 6.19
CA PHE A 234 4.82 10.49 6.64
C PHE A 234 5.53 11.79 6.28
N ASN A 235 4.75 12.80 5.89
CA ASN A 235 5.24 14.18 5.83
C ASN A 235 5.13 14.81 7.21
N THR A 236 6.11 15.61 7.62
CA THR A 236 6.06 16.34 8.89
C THR A 236 5.14 17.55 8.81
N PRO A 237 4.51 17.96 9.92
CA PRO A 237 3.69 19.17 9.95
C PRO A 237 4.53 20.43 9.74
N ASP A 238 3.90 21.47 9.20
CA ASP A 238 4.50 22.79 9.07
C ASP A 238 4.60 23.51 10.42
N GLY A 239 5.50 24.49 10.53
CA GLY A 239 5.57 25.36 11.70
C GLY A 239 6.17 24.71 12.96
N LEU A 240 6.89 23.60 12.81
CA LEU A 240 7.75 23.06 13.86
C LEU A 240 8.81 24.08 14.26
N ALA A 241 9.06 24.21 15.57
CA ALA A 241 10.08 25.12 16.09
C ALA A 241 11.48 24.51 15.99
N ASP A 242 12.47 25.35 15.68
CA ASP A 242 13.88 24.94 15.68
C ASP A 242 14.34 24.42 17.06
N GLY A 243 15.30 23.51 17.01
CA GLY A 243 15.84 22.80 18.16
C GLY A 243 15.37 21.34 18.22
N PRO A 244 15.44 20.70 19.41
CA PRO A 244 15.06 19.31 19.57
C PRO A 244 13.57 19.08 19.30
N VAL A 245 13.26 18.16 18.38
CA VAL A 245 11.90 17.71 18.03
C VAL A 245 11.80 16.22 18.28
N THR A 246 10.86 15.81 19.15
CA THR A 246 10.55 14.40 19.38
C THR A 246 9.61 13.88 18.30
N ILE A 247 9.92 12.71 17.75
CA ILE A 247 9.10 11.97 16.80
C ILE A 247 8.63 10.70 17.50
N GLU A 248 7.33 10.43 17.47
CA GLU A 248 6.71 9.26 18.05
C GLU A 248 5.90 8.52 16.98
N ALA A 249 6.27 7.28 16.70
CA ALA A 249 5.53 6.37 15.83
C ALA A 249 4.84 5.30 16.69
N ARG A 250 3.56 5.05 16.44
CA ARG A 250 2.78 4.01 17.12
C ARG A 250 2.17 3.06 16.11
N ALA A 251 2.47 1.77 16.23
CA ALA A 251 1.86 0.69 15.45
C ALA A 251 0.80 -0.04 16.29
N VAL A 252 -0.27 -0.48 15.65
CA VAL A 252 -1.38 -1.25 16.24
C VAL A 252 -1.68 -2.46 15.37
N ASP A 253 -2.00 -3.59 15.99
CA ASP A 253 -2.39 -4.82 15.30
C ASP A 253 -3.93 -5.00 15.19
N ASN A 254 -4.38 -6.18 14.79
CA ASN A 254 -5.80 -6.53 14.64
C ASN A 254 -6.52 -6.86 15.97
N ARG A 255 -5.80 -6.99 17.09
CA ARG A 255 -6.38 -7.13 18.44
C ARG A 255 -6.47 -5.82 19.20
N GLY A 256 -5.78 -4.79 18.71
CA GLY A 256 -5.63 -3.51 19.38
C GLY A 256 -4.40 -3.43 20.29
N ASP A 257 -3.51 -4.43 20.26
CA ASP A 257 -2.21 -4.31 20.92
C ASP A 257 -1.33 -3.33 20.14
N ALA A 258 -0.43 -2.66 20.85
CA ALA A 258 0.30 -1.54 20.30
C ALA A 258 1.73 -1.45 20.80
N ALA A 259 2.60 -0.95 19.94
CA ALA A 259 3.97 -0.58 20.27
C ALA A 259 4.27 0.84 19.83
N VAL A 260 5.27 1.45 20.49
CA VAL A 260 5.66 2.84 20.27
C VAL A 260 7.17 2.93 20.11
N ALA A 261 7.62 3.61 19.05
CA ALA A 261 9.00 4.03 18.85
C ALA A 261 9.12 5.54 19.02
N ARG A 262 10.24 5.99 19.61
CA ARG A 262 10.55 7.41 19.78
C ARG A 262 11.98 7.71 19.40
N ILE A 263 12.18 8.79 18.67
CA ILE A 263 13.50 9.40 18.41
C ILE A 263 13.42 10.90 18.66
N THR A 264 14.58 11.54 18.80
CA THR A 264 14.70 13.00 18.85
C THR A 264 15.61 13.47 17.74
N VAL A 265 15.13 14.37 16.90
CA VAL A 265 15.94 15.05 15.88
C VAL A 265 16.18 16.50 16.28
N VAL A 266 17.14 17.15 15.62
CA VAL A 266 17.37 18.58 15.74
C VAL A 266 16.87 19.26 14.48
N LEU A 267 15.76 19.98 14.58
CA LEU A 267 15.31 20.84 13.50
C LEU A 267 16.18 22.10 13.48
N ASP A 268 16.82 22.35 12.34
CA ASP A 268 17.65 23.52 12.12
C ASP A 268 17.21 24.20 10.82
N SER A 269 16.45 25.28 10.96
CA SER A 269 16.07 26.12 9.82
C SER A 269 17.17 27.09 9.40
N SER A 270 18.31 27.14 10.11
CA SER A 270 19.38 28.06 9.77
C SER A 270 20.00 27.75 8.40
N CYS A 271 20.42 28.81 7.73
CA CYS A 271 21.17 28.74 6.48
C CYS A 271 22.66 28.99 6.76
N ARG A 272 23.53 28.40 5.93
CA ARG A 272 24.98 28.67 5.92
C ARG A 272 25.42 29.36 4.63
N GLY A 273 24.58 29.34 3.60
CA GLY A 273 24.73 30.10 2.37
C GLY A 273 23.41 30.16 1.60
N ASP A 274 23.38 30.94 0.53
CA ASP A 274 22.17 31.22 -0.24
C ASP A 274 21.52 29.95 -0.82
N SER A 275 22.32 28.93 -1.11
CA SER A 275 21.85 27.61 -1.56
C SER A 275 20.96 26.87 -0.57
N ASP A 276 21.00 27.25 0.70
CA ASP A 276 20.14 26.68 1.74
C ASP A 276 18.75 27.31 1.79
N CYS A 277 18.54 28.40 1.03
CA CYS A 277 17.31 29.17 1.02
C CYS A 277 16.50 28.94 -0.26
N GLY A 278 15.21 29.27 -0.21
CA GLY A 278 14.32 29.16 -1.36
C GLY A 278 14.65 30.17 -2.47
N PRO A 279 14.13 29.97 -3.70
CA PRO A 279 14.28 30.95 -4.78
C PRO A 279 13.87 32.36 -4.36
N GLY A 280 14.72 33.35 -4.65
CA GLY A 280 14.48 34.75 -4.27
C GLY A 280 14.85 35.10 -2.83
N GLN A 281 15.42 34.16 -2.08
CA GLN A 281 15.93 34.38 -0.73
C GLN A 281 17.46 34.28 -0.68
N MET A 282 18.06 34.90 0.32
CA MET A 282 19.49 34.82 0.61
C MET A 282 19.70 34.48 2.08
N CYS A 283 20.89 33.95 2.38
CA CYS A 283 21.27 33.68 3.74
C CYS A 283 21.91 34.90 4.39
N ASP A 284 21.19 35.55 5.30
CA ASP A 284 21.69 36.66 6.09
C ASP A 284 21.68 36.32 7.58
N GLY A 285 22.86 36.38 8.21
CA GLY A 285 22.98 36.11 9.65
C GLY A 285 22.49 34.72 10.10
N GLY A 286 22.43 33.75 9.18
CA GLY A 286 21.90 32.41 9.45
C GLY A 286 20.39 32.26 9.25
N ALA A 287 19.69 33.30 8.79
CA ALA A 287 18.28 33.25 8.43
C ALA A 287 18.08 33.45 6.91
N CYS A 288 17.15 32.68 6.34
CA CYS A 288 16.71 32.94 4.97
C CYS A 288 15.82 34.18 4.96
N VAL A 289 16.29 35.23 4.28
CA VAL A 289 15.58 36.50 4.12
C VAL A 289 15.31 36.74 2.65
N ASP A 290 14.22 37.47 2.34
CA ASP A 290 13.95 37.87 0.96
C ASP A 290 15.09 38.74 0.43
N ARG A 291 15.58 38.42 -0.77
CA ARG A 291 16.62 39.22 -1.42
C ARG A 291 16.14 40.66 -1.61
N PRO A 292 16.99 41.67 -1.33
CA PRO A 292 16.68 43.07 -1.60
C PRO A 292 16.19 43.27 -3.05
N PRO A 293 15.25 44.19 -3.30
CA PRO A 293 14.85 44.54 -4.67
C PRO A 293 16.07 45.00 -5.47
N GLY A 294 16.33 44.34 -6.62
CA GLY A 294 17.45 44.67 -7.52
C GLY A 294 18.66 43.75 -7.44
N GLU A 295 18.61 42.67 -6.65
CA GLU A 295 19.63 41.62 -6.63
C GLU A 295 19.05 40.25 -7.03
N GLY A 296 19.81 39.49 -7.81
CA GLY A 296 19.39 38.18 -8.32
C GLY A 296 18.30 38.26 -9.40
N GLU A 297 18.15 39.43 -10.01
CA GLU A 297 17.22 39.69 -11.12
C GLU A 297 17.78 39.09 -12.41
N LEU A 298 16.94 39.03 -13.45
CA LEU A 298 17.34 38.52 -14.74
C LEU A 298 18.57 39.31 -15.28
N GLY A 299 19.66 38.61 -15.57
CA GLY A 299 20.91 39.15 -16.08
C GLY A 299 22.01 39.42 -15.04
N ASP A 300 21.68 39.39 -13.74
CA ASP A 300 22.66 39.56 -12.67
C ASP A 300 23.67 38.40 -12.64
N PRO A 301 24.95 38.62 -12.26
CA PRO A 301 25.91 37.54 -12.11
C PRO A 301 25.49 36.57 -10.99
N CYS A 302 25.75 35.29 -11.18
CA CYS A 302 25.47 34.23 -10.20
C CYS A 302 26.57 33.17 -10.18
N GLU A 303 26.70 32.46 -9.07
CA GLU A 303 27.53 31.26 -8.93
C GLU A 303 26.68 29.97 -8.96
N GLY A 304 25.39 30.06 -8.59
CA GLY A 304 24.45 28.95 -8.63
C GLY A 304 22.98 29.40 -8.68
N ASN A 305 22.08 28.43 -8.85
CA ASN A 305 20.64 28.68 -9.03
C ASN A 305 19.98 29.47 -7.89
N ALA A 306 20.49 29.32 -6.66
CA ALA A 306 19.95 30.00 -5.49
C ALA A 306 20.29 31.51 -5.42
N ASP A 307 21.25 31.97 -6.23
CA ASP A 307 21.57 33.39 -6.37
C ASP A 307 20.49 34.17 -7.13
N CYS A 308 19.62 33.42 -7.81
CA CYS A 308 18.67 33.96 -8.76
C CYS A 308 17.26 33.89 -8.22
N ARG A 309 16.52 35.00 -8.33
CA ARG A 309 15.09 35.07 -7.96
C ARG A 309 14.24 34.09 -8.76
N SER A 310 14.65 33.78 -9.98
CA SER A 310 14.06 32.75 -10.84
C SER A 310 14.37 31.31 -10.43
N GLY A 311 15.32 31.10 -9.50
CA GLY A 311 15.88 29.79 -9.20
C GLY A 311 16.75 29.21 -10.31
N MET A 312 17.18 30.01 -11.29
CA MET A 312 17.97 29.55 -12.44
C MET A 312 19.17 30.46 -12.71
N CYS A 313 20.36 29.87 -12.62
CA CYS A 313 21.63 30.45 -13.03
C CYS A 313 22.11 29.71 -14.28
N ALA A 314 22.19 30.42 -15.42
CA ALA A 314 22.69 29.85 -16.66
C ALA A 314 24.12 30.30 -16.91
N ARG A 315 24.88 29.44 -17.60
CA ARG A 315 26.27 29.71 -18.01
C ARG A 315 26.35 29.86 -19.53
N SER A 316 27.06 30.89 -19.99
CA SER A 316 27.46 31.05 -21.38
C SER A 316 28.93 31.45 -21.44
N GLY A 317 29.79 30.56 -21.94
CA GLY A 317 31.24 30.74 -21.88
C GLY A 317 31.76 30.79 -20.44
N ASP A 318 32.41 31.90 -20.08
CA ASP A 318 32.94 32.17 -18.74
C ASP A 318 32.01 32.98 -17.85
N GLU A 319 30.88 33.47 -18.38
CA GLU A 319 29.90 34.22 -17.61
C GLU A 319 28.76 33.32 -17.10
N GLN A 320 28.34 33.56 -15.86
CA GLN A 320 27.18 32.96 -15.24
C GLN A 320 26.22 34.06 -14.83
N ARG A 321 24.95 33.93 -15.23
CA ARG A 321 23.92 34.96 -15.00
C ARG A 321 22.57 34.36 -14.65
N CYS A 322 21.84 35.07 -13.80
CA CYS A 322 20.47 34.75 -13.48
C CYS A 322 19.59 34.83 -14.71
N THR A 323 18.85 33.77 -14.97
CA THR A 323 18.10 33.57 -16.21
C THR A 323 16.65 33.17 -15.91
N ALA A 324 15.82 33.11 -16.93
CA ALA A 324 14.48 32.54 -16.88
C ALA A 324 14.35 31.51 -18.02
N ALA A 325 13.54 30.48 -17.79
CA ALA A 325 13.23 29.50 -18.83
C ALA A 325 12.41 30.17 -19.93
N CYS A 326 12.70 29.83 -21.19
CA CYS A 326 11.98 30.33 -22.35
C CYS A 326 11.83 29.23 -23.41
N ASP A 327 10.85 29.38 -24.29
CA ASP A 327 10.69 28.52 -25.47
C ASP A 327 11.32 29.20 -26.68
N PRO A 328 12.39 28.63 -27.29
CA PRO A 328 13.09 29.25 -28.42
C PRO A 328 12.25 29.30 -29.71
N THR A 329 11.10 28.62 -29.76
CA THR A 329 10.18 28.65 -30.90
C THR A 329 9.18 29.80 -30.82
N VAL A 330 9.07 30.44 -29.64
CA VAL A 330 8.16 31.55 -29.38
C VAL A 330 8.94 32.86 -29.50
N ALA A 331 8.46 33.76 -30.37
CA ALA A 331 9.00 35.11 -30.47
C ALA A 331 8.72 35.89 -29.18
N ASP A 332 9.69 36.71 -28.74
CA ASP A 332 9.61 37.52 -27.51
C ASP A 332 9.32 36.70 -26.23
N ALA A 333 9.82 35.45 -26.18
CA ALA A 333 9.66 34.58 -25.01
C ALA A 333 10.42 35.06 -23.76
N CYS A 334 11.25 36.09 -23.89
CA CYS A 334 12.03 36.69 -22.82
C CYS A 334 11.66 38.18 -22.63
N PRO A 335 11.85 38.73 -21.41
CA PRO A 335 11.66 40.16 -21.17
C PRO A 335 12.54 41.04 -22.07
N ALA A 336 12.11 42.28 -22.29
CA ALA A 336 12.83 43.23 -23.13
C ALA A 336 14.31 43.37 -22.71
N GLY A 337 15.22 43.26 -23.69
CA GLY A 337 16.67 43.27 -23.47
C GLY A 337 17.31 41.89 -23.34
N PHE A 338 16.52 40.81 -23.43
CA PHE A 338 16.98 39.44 -23.37
C PHE A 338 16.51 38.63 -24.58
N ASP A 339 17.39 37.81 -25.14
CA ASP A 339 17.09 36.86 -26.19
C ASP A 339 16.94 35.44 -25.60
N CYS A 340 16.01 34.66 -26.14
CA CYS A 340 15.88 33.26 -25.77
C CYS A 340 16.95 32.42 -26.49
N LEU A 341 17.99 32.00 -25.77
CA LEU A 341 19.03 31.14 -26.31
C LEU A 341 18.67 29.67 -26.07
N SER A 342 18.86 28.81 -27.07
CA SER A 342 18.60 27.38 -26.92
C SER A 342 19.57 26.72 -25.93
N ALA A 343 19.04 25.98 -24.95
CA ALA A 343 19.77 25.26 -23.93
C ALA A 343 19.12 23.88 -23.70
N GLY A 344 19.72 22.83 -24.28
CA GLY A 344 19.15 21.48 -24.22
C GLY A 344 17.84 21.35 -25.00
N THR A 345 16.77 20.87 -24.35
CA THR A 345 15.43 20.74 -24.94
C THR A 345 14.55 22.00 -24.79
N GLY A 346 15.06 23.05 -24.15
CA GLY A 346 14.37 24.32 -23.96
C GLY A 346 15.28 25.51 -24.26
N GLY A 347 14.98 26.67 -23.67
CA GLY A 347 15.81 27.87 -23.78
C GLY A 347 15.97 28.62 -22.46
N ALA A 348 16.98 29.49 -22.43
CA ALA A 348 17.29 30.38 -21.31
C ALA A 348 17.37 31.83 -21.80
N CYS A 349 16.76 32.76 -21.05
CA CYS A 349 16.84 34.18 -21.34
C CYS A 349 18.23 34.73 -21.03
N TRP A 350 18.91 35.23 -22.06
CA TRP A 350 20.27 35.78 -21.95
C TRP A 350 20.30 37.22 -22.44
N PRO A 351 21.11 38.12 -21.83
CA PRO A 351 21.21 39.50 -22.31
C PRO A 351 21.47 39.53 -23.81
N ALA A 352 20.64 40.27 -24.54
CA ALA A 352 20.79 40.43 -25.97
C ALA A 352 22.18 41.04 -26.25
N GLY A 353 22.95 40.41 -27.14
CA GLY A 353 24.31 40.83 -27.47
C GLY A 353 24.34 42.30 -27.84
N GLY A 354 25.10 43.09 -27.08
CA GLY A 354 25.34 44.50 -27.33
C GLY A 354 26.28 44.72 -28.51
N ASP A 355 25.93 44.20 -29.67
CA ASP A 355 26.65 44.37 -30.92
C ASP A 355 25.66 44.27 -32.07
N GLY A 356 25.35 45.44 -32.64
CA GLY A 356 24.47 45.61 -33.80
C GLY A 356 25.02 45.01 -35.09
N THR A 357 25.37 43.73 -35.11
CA THR A 357 25.78 42.99 -36.31
C THR A 357 25.37 41.51 -36.24
N GLY A 358 24.17 41.24 -36.75
CA GLY A 358 23.96 40.15 -37.73
C GLY A 358 23.86 38.72 -37.21
N GLY A 359 22.65 38.15 -37.28
CA GLY A 359 22.46 36.71 -37.14
C GLY A 359 21.04 36.18 -37.37
N GLY A 360 20.20 36.88 -38.14
CA GLY A 360 18.87 36.37 -38.49
C GLY A 360 18.96 35.13 -39.37
N CYS A 361 18.69 33.95 -38.79
CA CYS A 361 18.47 32.73 -39.55
C CYS A 361 16.97 32.59 -39.90
N ALA A 362 16.52 33.33 -40.90
CA ALA A 362 15.28 33.01 -41.62
C ALA A 362 15.65 32.29 -42.92
N VAL A 363 15.46 30.97 -42.94
CA VAL A 363 15.60 30.16 -44.16
C VAL A 363 14.39 30.41 -45.05
N ARG A 364 14.58 31.11 -46.17
CA ARG A 364 13.61 31.21 -47.28
C ARG A 364 14.22 30.52 -48.51
N SER A 365 13.87 29.25 -48.73
CA SER A 365 13.92 28.60 -50.04
C SER A 365 12.73 29.11 -50.86
N GLY A 366 12.79 29.49 -52.13
CA GLY A 366 13.79 29.34 -53.15
C GLY A 366 12.99 29.43 -54.46
N GLY A 367 13.17 30.50 -55.22
CA GLY A 367 12.55 30.64 -56.53
C GLY A 367 13.63 30.56 -57.60
N THR A 368 13.41 29.78 -58.65
CA THR A 368 13.79 30.11 -60.02
C THR A 368 13.25 29.06 -60.98
N SER A 369 12.50 29.50 -61.98
CA SER A 369 12.85 29.39 -63.41
C SER A 369 11.60 29.50 -64.31
N ALA A 370 11.66 30.43 -65.25
CA ALA A 370 10.94 30.41 -66.52
C ALA A 370 11.96 29.90 -67.58
N PRO A 371 11.59 29.49 -68.83
CA PRO A 371 10.46 29.99 -69.63
C PRO A 371 9.76 28.95 -70.55
N ALA A 372 8.65 29.37 -71.20
CA ALA A 372 8.38 29.25 -72.65
C ALA A 372 6.86 29.30 -72.96
N THR A 373 6.48 30.35 -73.71
CA THR A 373 5.50 30.44 -74.80
C THR A 373 4.26 29.54 -74.84
N TRP A 374 3.08 30.15 -75.04
CA TRP A 374 2.07 29.97 -76.12
C TRP A 374 0.80 30.71 -75.62
N ALA A 375 0.46 31.90 -76.12
CA ALA A 375 -0.29 32.19 -77.35
C ALA A 375 -1.76 32.60 -77.08
N LEU A 376 -2.13 33.73 -77.69
CA LEU A 376 -3.44 34.11 -78.24
C LEU A 376 -4.55 34.69 -77.34
N ILE A 377 -4.77 35.99 -77.57
CA ILE A 377 -6.03 36.67 -77.98
C ILE A 377 -7.29 36.43 -77.12
N ALA A 378 -7.81 37.50 -76.52
CA ALA A 378 -9.07 38.15 -76.94
C ALA A 378 -9.50 39.24 -75.93
N ALA A 379 -10.25 40.20 -76.44
CA ALA A 379 -10.55 41.48 -75.84
C ALA A 379 -12.01 41.58 -75.32
N VAL A 380 -12.28 42.73 -74.69
CA VAL A 380 -13.59 43.41 -74.53
C VAL A 380 -14.50 42.96 -73.37
N GLY A 381 -14.59 43.84 -72.35
CA GLY A 381 -15.78 44.69 -72.15
C GLY A 381 -16.95 44.18 -71.29
N ALA A 382 -17.11 44.88 -70.16
CA ALA A 382 -18.35 45.50 -69.65
C ALA A 382 -19.50 44.68 -69.01
N LEU A 383 -20.08 45.35 -68.01
CA LEU A 383 -21.49 45.33 -67.52
C LEU A 383 -21.94 44.21 -66.56
N ALA A 384 -21.84 44.54 -65.27
CA ALA A 384 -22.93 44.84 -64.34
C ALA A 384 -24.18 43.92 -64.19
N VAL A 385 -24.55 43.78 -62.90
CA VAL A 385 -25.92 43.71 -62.32
C VAL A 385 -26.38 42.37 -61.70
N ARG A 386 -26.56 42.44 -60.37
CA ARG A 386 -27.59 41.86 -59.47
C ARG A 386 -28.24 40.50 -59.80
N ARG A 387 -28.34 39.66 -58.75
CA ARG A 387 -29.55 39.44 -57.91
C ARG A 387 -29.21 38.45 -56.78
N ARG A 388 -29.28 38.86 -55.51
CA ARG A 388 -30.35 38.58 -54.52
C ARG A 388 -30.66 37.09 -54.26
N ARG A 389 -30.33 36.69 -53.02
CA ARG A 389 -31.03 35.79 -52.06
C ARG A 389 -31.27 34.34 -52.54
N ARG A 390 -31.02 33.33 -51.73
CA ARG A 390 -31.22 33.20 -50.28
C ARG A 390 -30.03 32.58 -49.58
#